data_AF-A0A8X6RLI8-F1
#
_entry.id   AF-A0A8X6RLI8-F1
#
_cell.length_a   1.000
_cell.length_b   1.000
_cell.length_c   1.000
_cell.angle_alpha   90.00
_cell.angle_beta   90.00
_cell.angle_gamma   90.00
#
_symmetry.space_group_name_H-M   'P 1'
#
loop_
_entity.id
_entity.type
_entity.pdbx_description
1 polymer ?
#
loop_
_entity_poly.entity_id
_entity_poly.type
_entity_poly.pdbx_seq_one_letter_code
_entity_poly.pdbx_strand_id
1 'polypeptide(L)'
;MSRCSDLVVNLKRDPQCLSHQASLALQRTSSYTQVIRSNRLRWLGHIWRIPENNQTRAYTFKNPMRSRTRGRPPTRWIDDVENDLKTLNIKNWQRVAAYRWNWRKRAVEAAKTCNRLLRL
;
A
#
# COMPACT_ATOMS: atom_id res chain seq x y z
N MET A 1 62.68 16.09 3.33
CA MET A 1 61.39 16.63 3.81
C MET A 1 60.30 16.02 2.95
N SER A 2 59.46 15.16 3.53
CA SER A 2 58.33 14.51 2.86
C SER A 2 57.42 15.53 2.17
N ARG A 3 57.10 15.30 0.90
CA ARG A 3 55.85 15.78 0.31
C ARG A 3 55.11 14.57 -0.27
N CYS A 4 54.14 14.12 0.50
CA CYS A 4 53.22 13.00 0.24
C CYS A 4 52.21 13.27 -0.90
N SER A 5 52.59 13.93 -1.98
CA SER A 5 51.63 14.44 -2.97
C SER A 5 51.53 13.65 -4.28
N ASP A 6 52.30 12.57 -4.45
CA ASP A 6 52.32 11.81 -5.73
C ASP A 6 51.38 10.59 -5.75
N LEU A 7 50.38 10.52 -4.85
CA LEU A 7 49.36 9.45 -4.80
C LEU A 7 47.91 9.96 -4.93
N VAL A 8 47.68 11.10 -5.59
CA VAL A 8 46.31 11.61 -5.88
C VAL A 8 46.05 11.68 -7.40
N VAL A 9 46.80 10.92 -8.18
CA VAL A 9 46.49 10.63 -9.58
C VAL A 9 46.47 9.11 -9.72
N ASN A 10 45.27 8.53 -9.94
CA ASN A 10 45.00 7.09 -10.14
C ASN A 10 44.59 6.24 -8.93
N LEU A 11 43.66 6.72 -8.11
CA LEU A 11 42.72 5.83 -7.41
C LEU A 11 41.34 5.96 -8.04
N LYS A 12 41.09 5.06 -9.00
CA LYS A 12 39.77 4.53 -9.41
C LYS A 12 38.61 5.51 -9.31
N ARG A 13 38.29 6.12 -10.46
CA ARG A 13 36.88 6.30 -10.84
C ARG A 13 36.27 4.90 -10.99
N ASP A 14 35.96 4.26 -9.87
CA ASP A 14 35.32 2.95 -9.86
C ASP A 14 33.89 3.09 -10.40
N PRO A 15 33.42 2.10 -11.16
CA PRO A 15 32.44 2.29 -12.21
C PRO A 15 31.05 2.21 -11.58
N GLN A 16 30.52 3.36 -11.19
CA GLN A 16 29.07 3.53 -11.01
C GLN A 16 28.32 3.55 -12.36
N CYS A 17 28.84 2.88 -13.39
CA CYS A 17 28.00 2.33 -14.45
C CYS A 17 27.31 1.06 -13.91
N LEU A 18 26.43 1.27 -12.92
CA LEU A 18 25.24 0.43 -12.81
C LEU A 18 24.53 0.62 -14.15
N SER A 19 24.69 -0.34 -15.05
CA SER A 19 24.02 -0.36 -16.34
C SER A 19 22.53 -0.11 -16.11
N HIS A 20 21.84 0.52 -17.07
CA HIS A 20 20.38 0.69 -17.03
C HIS A 20 19.64 -0.64 -16.73
N GLN A 21 20.28 -1.78 -17.00
CA GLN A 21 19.81 -3.13 -16.67
C GLN A 21 19.90 -3.49 -15.17
N ALA A 22 20.86 -2.93 -14.41
CA ALA A 22 21.01 -3.16 -12.97
C ALA A 22 19.95 -2.45 -12.12
N SER A 23 19.47 -1.27 -12.54
CA SER A 23 18.35 -0.61 -11.89
C SER A 23 17.01 -1.35 -12.13
N LEU A 24 16.85 -2.01 -13.28
CA LEU A 24 15.71 -2.89 -13.58
C LEU A 24 15.71 -4.17 -12.72
N ALA A 25 16.87 -4.66 -12.29
CA ALA A 25 16.98 -5.84 -11.44
C ALA A 25 16.47 -5.61 -9.99
N LEU A 26 16.48 -4.36 -9.51
CA LEU A 26 15.95 -3.96 -8.19
C LEU A 26 14.44 -3.66 -8.19
N GLN A 27 13.78 -3.70 -9.34
CA GLN A 27 12.34 -3.41 -9.49
C GLN A 27 11.43 -4.61 -9.13
N ARG A 28 11.93 -5.58 -8.35
CA ARG A 28 11.11 -6.61 -7.69
C ARG A 28 10.52 -6.15 -6.36
N THR A 29 10.61 -4.86 -6.05
CA THR A 29 10.01 -4.27 -4.86
C THR A 29 8.56 -3.91 -5.13
N SER A 30 7.65 -4.31 -4.24
CA SER A 30 6.27 -3.83 -4.31
C SER A 30 6.26 -2.31 -4.20
N SER A 31 5.52 -1.64 -5.09
CA SER A 31 5.40 -0.19 -5.02
C SER A 31 4.78 0.24 -3.69
N TYR A 32 5.11 1.44 -3.20
CA TYR A 32 4.57 1.95 -1.94
C TYR A 32 3.02 1.92 -1.91
N THR A 33 2.39 2.20 -3.05
CA THR A 33 0.93 2.13 -3.19
C THR A 33 0.41 0.70 -3.04
N GLN A 34 1.07 -0.31 -3.62
CA GLN A 34 0.71 -1.73 -3.43
C GLN A 34 0.79 -2.14 -1.95
N VAL A 35 1.83 -1.70 -1.25
CA VAL A 35 2.01 -1.99 0.18
C VAL A 35 0.86 -1.41 1.00
N ILE A 36 0.57 -0.12 0.83
CA ILE A 36 -0.55 0.56 1.53
C ILE A 36 -1.87 -0.16 1.27
N ARG A 37 -2.20 -0.43 0.01
CA ARG A 37 -3.47 -1.07 -0.36
C ARG A 37 -3.61 -2.46 0.24
N SER A 38 -2.55 -3.27 0.13
CA SER A 38 -2.57 -4.62 0.68
C SER A 38 -2.76 -4.63 2.20
N ASN A 39 -2.17 -3.65 2.91
CA ASN A 39 -2.33 -3.49 4.35
C ASN A 39 -3.74 -3.01 4.72
N ARG A 40 -4.27 -2.01 4.00
CA ARG A 40 -5.66 -1.55 4.14
C ARG A 40 -6.66 -2.70 3.99
N LEU A 41 -6.50 -3.51 2.95
CA LEU A 41 -7.36 -4.66 2.71
C LEU A 41 -7.18 -5.76 3.75
N ARG A 42 -5.96 -6.04 4.23
CA ARG A 42 -5.76 -6.96 5.37
C ARG A 42 -6.55 -6.50 6.59
N TRP A 43 -6.47 -5.22 6.91
CA TRP A 43 -7.15 -4.64 8.06
C TRP A 43 -8.68 -4.65 7.89
N LEU A 44 -9.19 -4.31 6.71
CA LEU A 44 -10.63 -4.39 6.41
C LEU A 44 -11.18 -5.80 6.63
N GLY A 45 -10.51 -6.80 6.08
CA GLY A 45 -10.92 -8.19 6.27
C GLY A 45 -10.88 -8.62 7.73
N HIS A 46 -9.90 -8.13 8.50
CA HIS A 46 -9.84 -8.37 9.93
C HIS A 46 -11.05 -7.75 10.64
N ILE A 47 -11.30 -6.44 10.44
CA ILE A 47 -12.44 -5.73 11.06
C ILE A 47 -13.77 -6.39 10.72
N TRP A 48 -13.98 -6.82 9.46
CA TRP A 48 -15.24 -7.46 9.05
C TRP A 48 -15.54 -8.77 9.80
N ARG A 49 -14.49 -9.51 10.19
CA ARG A 49 -14.64 -10.78 10.92
C ARG A 49 -14.71 -10.61 12.44
N ILE A 50 -14.37 -9.45 12.97
CA ILE A 50 -14.59 -9.12 14.38
C ILE A 50 -16.11 -9.10 14.64
N PRO A 51 -16.61 -9.58 15.79
CA PRO A 51 -18.03 -9.55 16.10
C PRO A 51 -18.58 -8.13 16.09
N GLU A 52 -19.87 -7.99 15.77
CA GLU A 52 -20.51 -6.69 15.53
C GLU A 52 -20.62 -5.82 16.78
N ASN A 53 -20.66 -6.43 17.96
CA ASN A 53 -20.61 -5.74 19.25
C ASN A 53 -19.25 -5.08 19.55
N ASN A 54 -18.21 -5.36 18.76
CA ASN A 54 -16.90 -4.77 18.96
C ASN A 54 -16.88 -3.31 18.49
N GLN A 55 -16.39 -2.43 19.36
CA GLN A 55 -16.31 -1.00 19.11
C GLN A 55 -15.52 -0.66 17.83
N THR A 56 -14.42 -1.35 17.53
CA THR A 56 -13.62 -1.10 16.32
C THR A 56 -14.44 -1.33 15.05
N ARG A 57 -15.22 -2.42 15.00
CA ARG A 57 -16.12 -2.70 13.88
C ARG A 57 -17.23 -1.66 13.79
N ALA A 58 -17.87 -1.37 14.92
CA ALA A 58 -18.92 -0.37 15.00
C ALA A 58 -18.43 1.01 14.50
N TYR A 59 -17.32 1.54 15.01
CA TYR A 59 -16.79 2.84 14.59
C TYR A 59 -16.33 2.89 13.13
N THR A 60 -15.78 1.79 12.61
CA THR A 60 -15.33 1.72 11.21
C THR A 60 -16.50 1.92 10.25
N PHE A 61 -17.61 1.20 10.46
CA PHE A 61 -18.74 1.18 9.53
C PHE A 61 -19.87 2.16 9.89
N LYS A 62 -19.95 2.63 11.14
CA LYS A 62 -20.95 3.63 11.54
C LYS A 62 -20.73 4.91 10.75
N ASN A 63 -21.77 5.43 10.11
CA ASN A 63 -21.74 6.76 9.52
C ASN A 63 -22.18 7.80 10.55
N PRO A 64 -21.29 8.64 11.11
CA PRO A 64 -21.73 9.75 11.91
C PRO A 64 -22.40 10.75 10.97
N MET A 65 -23.72 10.82 11.02
CA MET A 65 -24.60 11.61 10.14
C MET A 65 -24.41 13.15 10.24
N ARG A 66 -23.30 13.63 10.80
CA ARG A 66 -22.96 15.05 10.85
C ARG A 66 -22.17 15.47 9.62
N SER A 67 -22.60 16.59 9.02
CA SER A 67 -21.78 17.38 8.11
C SER A 67 -20.43 17.68 8.77
N ARG A 68 -19.34 17.42 8.04
CA ARG A 68 -17.99 17.69 8.54
C ARG A 68 -17.66 19.17 8.37
N THR A 69 -16.98 19.74 9.36
CA THR A 69 -16.49 21.12 9.28
C THR A 69 -15.61 21.33 8.06
N ARG A 70 -15.73 22.50 7.43
CA ARG A 70 -14.83 22.95 6.36
C ARG A 70 -13.36 22.80 6.79
N GLY A 71 -12.52 22.30 5.88
CA GLY A 71 -11.06 22.18 6.08
C GLY A 71 -10.57 20.77 6.43
N ARG A 72 -11.41 19.88 6.99
CA ARG A 72 -11.02 18.48 7.19
C ARG A 72 -11.19 17.71 5.88
N PRO A 73 -10.17 16.94 5.41
CA PRO A 73 -10.34 16.06 4.26
C PRO A 73 -11.61 15.22 4.42
N PRO A 74 -12.50 15.22 3.41
CA PRO A 74 -13.79 14.55 3.52
C PRO A 74 -13.63 13.03 3.59
N THR A 75 -12.49 12.49 3.19
CA THR A 75 -12.26 11.05 3.00
C THR A 75 -11.99 10.33 4.31
N ARG A 76 -12.84 9.35 4.62
CA ARG A 76 -12.62 8.38 5.69
C ARG A 76 -11.65 7.31 5.21
N TRP A 77 -11.03 6.63 6.17
CA TRP A 77 -10.29 5.41 5.88
C TRP A 77 -11.14 4.38 5.12
N ILE A 78 -12.44 4.23 5.43
CA ILE A 78 -13.31 3.29 4.71
C ILE A 78 -13.54 3.71 3.26
N ASP A 79 -13.66 5.01 2.97
CA ASP A 79 -13.86 5.52 1.61
C ASP A 79 -12.62 5.22 0.73
N ASP A 80 -11.43 5.39 1.31
CA ASP A 80 -10.15 5.00 0.72
C ASP A 80 -10.08 3.50 0.39
N VAL A 81 -10.52 2.66 1.34
CA VAL A 81 -10.54 1.20 1.17
C VAL A 81 -11.57 0.78 0.13
N GLU A 82 -12.73 1.44 0.07
CA GLU A 82 -13.73 1.20 -0.97
C GLU A 82 -13.20 1.57 -2.35
N ASN A 83 -12.41 2.64 -2.46
CA ASN A 83 -11.72 2.99 -3.70
C ASN A 83 -10.66 1.95 -4.09
N ASP A 84 -9.95 1.36 -3.12
CA ASP A 84 -9.06 0.22 -3.37
C ASP A 84 -9.82 -0.98 -3.92
N LEU A 85 -10.97 -1.31 -3.34
CA LEU A 85 -11.83 -2.40 -3.82
C LEU A 85 -12.40 -2.15 -5.23
N LYS A 86 -12.79 -0.91 -5.52
CA LYS A 86 -13.20 -0.48 -6.88
C LYS A 86 -12.06 -0.63 -7.87
N THR A 87 -10.86 -0.22 -7.49
CA THR A 87 -9.64 -0.34 -8.32
C THR A 87 -9.37 -1.79 -8.70
N LEU A 88 -9.60 -2.72 -7.76
CA LEU A 88 -9.45 -4.17 -7.93
C LEU A 88 -10.70 -4.87 -8.49
N ASN A 89 -11.78 -4.14 -8.78
CA ASN A 89 -13.06 -4.68 -9.23
C ASN A 89 -13.64 -5.78 -8.33
N ILE A 90 -13.47 -5.65 -7.01
CA ILE A 90 -14.00 -6.61 -6.02
C ILE A 90 -15.39 -6.16 -5.58
N LYS A 91 -16.41 -6.83 -6.12
CA LYS A 91 -17.81 -6.64 -5.73
C LYS A 91 -18.20 -7.57 -4.57
N ASN A 92 -19.24 -7.21 -3.82
CA ASN A 92 -19.78 -7.99 -2.69
C ASN A 92 -18.67 -8.46 -1.73
N TRP A 93 -17.72 -7.56 -1.46
CA TRP A 93 -16.47 -7.86 -0.79
C TRP A 93 -16.69 -8.45 0.61
N GLN A 94 -17.79 -8.11 1.29
CA GLN A 94 -18.20 -8.65 2.59
C GLN A 94 -18.32 -10.17 2.59
N ARG A 95 -18.94 -10.75 1.55
CA ARG A 95 -19.08 -12.21 1.39
C ARG A 95 -17.72 -12.88 1.20
N VAL A 96 -16.81 -12.20 0.49
CA VAL A 96 -15.44 -12.69 0.29
C VAL A 96 -14.61 -12.56 1.57
N ALA A 97 -14.78 -11.46 2.30
CA ALA A 97 -14.06 -11.13 3.53
C ALA A 97 -14.41 -12.03 4.71
N ALA A 98 -15.63 -12.61 4.71
CA ALA A 98 -16.06 -13.58 5.71
C ALA A 98 -15.07 -14.76 5.83
N TYR A 99 -14.49 -15.21 4.71
CA TYR A 99 -13.54 -16.32 4.68
C TYR A 99 -12.10 -15.81 4.52
N ARG A 100 -11.25 -16.05 5.53
CA ARG A 100 -9.87 -15.54 5.59
C ARG A 100 -9.03 -15.91 4.36
N TRP A 101 -9.15 -17.16 3.88
CA TRP A 101 -8.45 -17.64 2.70
C TRP A 101 -8.89 -16.91 1.42
N ASN A 102 -10.21 -16.86 1.19
CA ASN A 102 -10.79 -16.20 0.02
C ASN A 102 -10.41 -14.72 -0.02
N TRP A 103 -10.44 -14.06 1.14
CA TRP A 103 -10.02 -12.67 1.27
C TRP A 103 -8.55 -12.44 0.93
N ARG A 104 -7.65 -13.27 1.51
CA ARG A 104 -6.23 -13.19 1.23
C ARG A 104 -5.96 -13.35 -0.28
N LYS A 105 -6.50 -14.41 -0.88
CA LYS A 105 -6.27 -14.74 -2.29
C LYS A 105 -6.85 -13.69 -3.23
N ARG A 106 -8.08 -13.24 -3.01
CA ARG A 106 -8.80 -12.37 -3.96
C ARG A 106 -8.55 -10.88 -3.77
N ALA A 107 -8.27 -10.42 -2.54
CA ALA A 107 -8.08 -9.00 -2.25
C ALA A 107 -6.62 -8.67 -1.95
N VAL A 108 -6.02 -9.33 -0.96
CA VAL A 108 -4.68 -8.95 -0.46
C VAL A 108 -3.59 -9.24 -1.49
N GLU A 109 -3.57 -10.43 -2.09
CA GLU A 109 -2.58 -10.76 -3.12
C GLU A 109 -2.80 -9.96 -4.40
N ALA A 110 -4.06 -9.75 -4.81
CA ALA A 110 -4.40 -8.91 -5.97
C ALA A 110 -3.92 -7.46 -5.79
N ALA A 111 -3.98 -6.91 -4.57
CA ALA A 111 -3.49 -5.57 -4.26
C ALA A 111 -1.98 -5.44 -4.34
N LYS A 112 -1.23 -6.51 -4.02
CA LYS A 112 0.23 -6.51 -4.14
C LYS A 112 0.69 -6.47 -5.59
N THR A 113 -0.12 -6.98 -6.52
CA THR A 113 0.21 -7.01 -7.96
C THR A 113 -0.45 -5.89 -8.75
N CYS A 114 -1.27 -5.04 -8.11
CA CYS A 114 -2.01 -4.00 -8.80
C CYS A 114 -1.13 -2.79 -9.09
N ASN A 115 -0.88 -2.52 -10.38
CA ASN A 115 -0.13 -1.34 -10.84
C ASN A 115 -1.03 -0.14 -11.14
N ARG A 116 -2.36 -0.28 -11.01
CA ARG A 116 -3.29 0.83 -11.24
C ARG A 116 -3.12 1.88 -10.15
N LEU A 117 -2.95 3.16 -10.52
CA LEU A 117 -2.80 4.25 -9.57
C LEU A 117 -4.12 4.57 -8.86
N LEU A 118 -4.04 5.07 -7.63
CA LEU A 118 -5.21 5.59 -6.93
C LEU A 118 -5.67 6.82 -7.70
N ARG A 119 -6.93 6.84 -8.14
CA ARG A 119 -7.56 8.12 -8.48
C ARG A 119 -7.88 8.77 -7.13
N LEU A 120 -7.02 9.71 -6.73
CA LEU A 120 -7.25 10.61 -5.59
C LEU A 120 -8.32 11.64 -5.96
#